data_AF-A0A235B482-F1
#
_entry.id   AF-A0A235B482-F1
#
_cell.length_a   1.000
_cell.length_b   1.000
_cell.length_c   1.000
_cell.angle_alpha   90.00
_cell.angle_beta   90.00
_cell.angle_gamma   90.00
#
_symmetry.space_group_name_H-M   'P 1'
#
loop_
_entity.id
_entity.type
_entity.pdbx_description
1 polymer ?
#
loop_
_entity_poly.entity_id
_entity_poly.type
_entity_poly.pdbx_seq_one_letter_code
_entity_poly.pdbx_strand_id
1 'polypeptide(L)'
;MSNERRDQGLRKKLRFRHELKFYVNYHQYYLIRHRLRFLLKRDPHTDESGEYHIRSVYFDDLFNKALQEKQAGIENRHKYRARLYNKSDSVIHLEKK
;
A
#
# COMPACT_ATOMS: atom_id res chain seq x y z
N MET A 1 47.43 -0.37 32.58
CA MET A 1 47.44 -0.43 31.10
C MET A 1 46.06 -0.85 30.62
N SER A 2 45.42 0.06 29.89
CA SER A 2 44.26 -0.05 28.99
C SER A 2 43.25 -1.19 29.15
N ASN A 3 42.05 -0.76 29.53
CA ASN A 3 40.78 -1.47 29.55
C ASN A 3 40.22 -1.54 28.11
N GLU A 4 40.40 -2.65 27.39
CA GLU A 4 39.72 -2.88 26.10
C GLU A 4 38.29 -3.39 26.36
N ARG A 5 37.38 -2.47 26.68
CA ARG A 5 35.95 -2.75 26.60
C ARG A 5 35.55 -2.81 25.13
N ARG A 6 35.42 -4.03 24.61
CA ARG A 6 34.80 -4.30 23.31
C ARG A 6 33.37 -3.77 23.36
N ASP A 7 33.12 -2.74 22.58
CA ASP A 7 31.80 -2.18 22.30
C ASP A 7 30.96 -3.24 21.55
N GLN A 8 30.32 -4.13 22.31
CA GLN A 8 29.25 -4.97 21.78
C GLN A 8 27.97 -4.13 21.69
N GLY A 9 27.97 -3.18 20.75
CA GLY A 9 26.77 -2.45 20.38
C GLY A 9 25.69 -3.45 19.94
N LEU A 10 24.58 -3.49 20.69
CA LEU A 10 23.39 -4.28 20.41
C LEU A 10 23.00 -4.09 18.93
N ARG A 11 23.22 -5.10 18.07
CA ARG A 11 22.68 -5.10 16.70
C ARG A 11 21.16 -5.09 16.82
N LYS A 12 20.56 -3.90 16.69
CA LYS A 12 19.11 -3.72 16.65
C LYS A 12 18.56 -4.64 15.56
N LYS A 13 17.82 -5.68 15.95
CA LYS A 13 17.22 -6.62 15.01
C LYS A 13 16.33 -5.84 14.05
N LEU A 14 16.76 -5.72 12.79
CA LEU A 14 16.01 -5.02 11.76
C LEU A 14 14.67 -5.72 11.57
N ARG A 15 13.56 -4.98 11.76
CA ARG A 15 12.21 -5.51 11.55
C ARG A 15 11.77 -5.13 10.14
N PHE A 16 11.82 -6.11 9.24
CA PHE A 16 11.39 -5.93 7.85
C PHE A 16 9.86 -6.01 7.73
N ARG A 17 9.30 -5.25 6.78
CA ARG A 17 7.88 -5.33 6.40
C ARG A 17 7.78 -6.24 5.18
N HIS A 18 6.86 -7.20 5.25
CA HIS A 18 6.49 -8.04 4.12
C HIS A 18 5.07 -7.70 3.68
N GLU A 19 4.89 -7.48 2.38
CA GLU A 19 3.58 -7.20 1.78
C GLU A 19 3.25 -8.32 0.80
N LEU A 20 2.23 -9.12 1.13
CA LEU A 20 1.75 -10.23 0.31
C LEU A 20 0.39 -9.86 -0.32
N LYS A 21 0.21 -10.18 -1.59
CA LYS A 21 -1.02 -9.87 -2.35
C LYS A 21 -1.61 -11.16 -2.90
N PHE A 22 -2.93 -11.31 -2.73
CA PHE A 22 -3.65 -12.50 -3.14
C PHE A 22 -4.86 -12.09 -3.97
N TYR A 23 -5.17 -12.89 -5.00
CA TYR A 23 -6.47 -12.80 -5.65
C TYR A 23 -7.52 -13.41 -4.73
N VAL A 24 -8.66 -12.72 -4.62
CA VAL A 24 -9.77 -13.11 -3.76
C VAL A 24 -11.06 -12.98 -4.57
N ASN A 25 -11.85 -14.05 -4.63
CA ASN A 25 -13.17 -14.01 -5.23
C ASN A 25 -14.23 -13.52 -4.23
N TYR A 26 -15.45 -13.28 -4.71
CA TYR A 26 -16.50 -12.67 -3.89
C TYR A 26 -16.93 -13.54 -2.68
N HIS A 27 -16.94 -14.87 -2.82
CA HIS A 27 -17.23 -15.77 -1.69
C HIS A 27 -16.12 -15.74 -0.64
N GLN A 28 -14.85 -15.77 -1.06
CA GLN A 28 -13.69 -15.66 -0.19
C GLN A 28 -13.67 -14.30 0.54
N TYR A 29 -14.07 -13.22 -0.12
CA TYR A 29 -14.18 -11.89 0.49
C TYR A 29 -15.06 -11.92 1.75
N TYR A 30 -16.28 -12.48 1.68
CA TYR A 30 -17.16 -12.56 2.84
C TYR A 30 -16.59 -13.41 3.96
N LEU A 31 -15.98 -14.56 3.63
CA LEU A 31 -15.36 -15.44 4.61
C LEU A 31 -14.21 -14.75 5.34
N ILE A 32 -13.32 -14.09 4.60
CA ILE A 32 -12.17 -13.36 5.16
C ILE A 32 -12.65 -12.18 6.01
N ARG A 33 -13.59 -11.36 5.49
CA ARG A 33 -14.19 -10.25 6.24
C ARG A 33 -14.82 -10.74 7.54
N HIS A 34 -15.53 -11.87 7.53
CA HIS A 34 -16.13 -12.42 8.73
C HIS A 34 -15.10 -12.85 9.77
N ARG A 35 -13.99 -13.48 9.36
CA ARG A 35 -12.93 -13.89 10.27
C ARG A 35 -12.11 -12.72 10.82
N LEU A 36 -11.76 -11.75 9.97
CA LEU A 36 -10.90 -10.62 10.35
C LEU A 36 -11.59 -9.62 11.29
N ARG A 37 -12.93 -9.51 11.28
CA ARG A 37 -13.66 -8.54 12.12
C ARG A 37 -13.38 -8.70 13.61
N PHE A 38 -13.02 -9.91 14.05
CA PHE A 38 -12.73 -10.22 15.44
C PHE A 38 -11.25 -9.97 15.81
N LEU A 39 -10.38 -9.82 14.82
CA LEU A 39 -8.93 -9.68 15.01
C LEU A 39 -8.44 -8.24 14.75
N LEU A 40 -9.14 -7.50 13.89
CA LEU A 40 -8.74 -6.17 13.43
C LEU A 40 -9.82 -5.14 13.75
N LYS A 41 -9.39 -3.91 14.06
CA LYS A 41 -10.29 -2.77 14.20
C LYS A 41 -10.74 -2.29 12.82
N ARG A 42 -12.01 -1.85 12.72
CA ARG A 42 -12.54 -1.21 11.52
C ARG A 42 -11.81 0.12 11.27
N ASP A 43 -11.61 0.43 10.00
CA ASP A 43 -10.99 1.69 9.58
C ASP A 43 -11.96 2.86 9.87
N PRO A 44 -11.54 3.88 10.64
CA PRO A 44 -12.40 5.01 11.01
C PRO A 44 -12.74 5.93 9.83
N HIS A 45 -12.06 5.82 8.69
CA HIS A 45 -12.33 6.64 7.50
C HIS A 45 -13.38 6.03 6.56
N THR A 46 -13.97 4.90 6.94
CA THR A 46 -15.05 4.26 6.20
C THR A 46 -16.40 4.93 6.46
N ASP A 47 -17.32 4.75 5.53
CA ASP A 47 -18.73 5.14 5.71
C ASP A 47 -19.47 4.20 6.69
N GLU A 48 -20.78 4.42 6.83
CA GLU A 48 -21.68 3.62 7.69
C GLU A 48 -21.66 2.12 7.31
N SER A 49 -21.46 1.80 6.04
CA SER A 49 -21.39 0.41 5.53
C SER A 49 -20.03 -0.25 5.76
N GLY A 50 -18.99 0.56 5.96
CA GLY A 50 -17.62 0.12 6.27
C GLY A 50 -16.74 0.11 5.06
N GLU A 51 -17.12 0.91 4.08
CA GLU A 51 -16.50 0.97 2.78
C GLU A 51 -16.12 2.42 2.48
N TYR A 52 -15.25 2.57 1.49
CA TYR A 52 -14.96 3.86 0.86
C TYR A 52 -14.65 3.57 -0.60
N HIS A 53 -15.03 4.49 -1.48
CA HIS A 53 -14.82 4.29 -2.92
C HIS A 53 -13.55 5.00 -3.37
N ILE A 54 -12.53 4.27 -3.81
CA ILE A 54 -11.30 4.87 -4.37
C ILE A 54 -11.40 4.92 -5.90
N ARG A 55 -11.10 6.06 -6.50
CA ARG A 55 -10.75 6.16 -7.93
C ARG A 55 -9.35 6.72 -8.08
N SER A 56 -8.56 6.16 -8.98
CA SER A 56 -7.24 6.67 -9.32
C SER A 56 -7.06 6.66 -10.83
N VAL A 57 -6.67 7.80 -11.38
CA VAL A 57 -6.23 7.94 -12.77
C VAL A 57 -4.71 7.99 -12.77
N TYR A 58 -4.09 7.10 -13.55
CA TYR A 58 -2.64 7.06 -13.71
C TYR A 58 -2.25 7.90 -14.93
N PHE A 59 -1.15 8.63 -14.78
CA PHE A 59 -0.56 9.38 -15.88
C PHE A 59 0.58 8.59 -16.51
N ASP A 60 0.74 8.75 -17.81
CA ASP A 60 1.85 8.23 -18.58
C ASP A 60 2.40 9.33 -19.48
N ASP A 61 3.55 9.09 -20.11
CA ASP A 61 4.09 9.95 -21.14
C ASP A 61 3.58 9.57 -22.55
N LEU A 62 3.94 10.39 -23.54
CA LEU A 62 3.58 10.17 -24.95
C LEU A 62 4.12 8.85 -25.51
N PHE A 63 5.10 8.24 -24.84
CA PHE A 63 5.74 6.99 -25.27
C PHE A 63 5.24 5.77 -24.49
N ASN A 64 4.25 5.95 -23.60
CA ASN A 64 3.72 4.90 -22.71
C ASN A 64 4.81 4.23 -21.86
N LYS A 65 5.80 5.01 -21.40
CA LYS A 65 6.92 4.47 -20.62
C LYS A 65 6.46 3.76 -19.36
N ALA A 66 5.52 4.32 -18.60
CA ALA A 66 5.08 3.72 -17.34
C ALA A 66 4.35 2.40 -17.56
N LEU A 67 3.59 2.27 -18.66
CA LEU A 67 3.00 1.02 -19.10
C LEU A 67 4.07 -0.03 -19.43
N GLN A 68 5.08 0.33 -20.24
CA GLN A 68 6.16 -0.58 -20.64
C GLN A 68 6.96 -1.05 -19.42
N GLU A 69 7.36 -0.14 -18.52
CA GLU A 69 8.09 -0.48 -17.29
C GLU A 69 7.26 -1.40 -16.38
N LYS A 70 5.94 -1.20 -16.32
CA LYS A 70 5.03 -2.08 -15.58
C LYS A 70 4.98 -3.48 -16.17
N GLN A 71 4.91 -3.61 -17.49
CA GLN A 71 4.86 -4.90 -18.19
C GLN A 71 6.21 -5.64 -18.09
N ALA A 72 7.32 -4.91 -18.19
CA ALA A 72 8.67 -5.44 -18.03
C ALA A 72 9.02 -5.86 -16.58
N GLY A 73 8.11 -5.63 -15.62
CA GLY A 73 8.32 -6.03 -14.23
C GLY A 73 9.33 -5.16 -13.48
N ILE A 74 9.64 -3.95 -13.96
CA ILE A 74 10.60 -3.06 -13.31
C ILE A 74 10.06 -2.65 -11.93
N GLU A 75 10.81 -2.99 -10.89
CA GLU A 75 10.42 -2.75 -9.50
C GLU A 75 10.40 -1.26 -9.16
N ASN A 76 11.51 -0.57 -9.43
CA ASN A 76 11.69 0.85 -9.22
C ASN A 76 11.25 1.63 -10.46
N ARG A 77 9.98 2.03 -10.48
CA ARG A 77 9.38 2.83 -11.56
C ARG A 77 8.50 3.93 -11.00
N HIS A 78 8.44 5.06 -11.70
CA HIS A 78 7.61 6.19 -11.28
C HIS A 78 6.14 5.93 -11.59
N LYS A 79 5.28 6.12 -10.59
CA LYS A 79 3.82 6.01 -10.75
C LYS A 79 3.18 7.30 -10.31
N TYR A 80 2.79 8.12 -11.28
CA TYR A 80 2.02 9.33 -11.05
C TYR A 80 0.53 9.01 -11.10
N ARG A 81 -0.24 9.49 -10.12
CA ARG A 81 -1.69 9.34 -10.12
C ARG A 81 -2.41 10.50 -9.47
N ALA A 82 -3.59 10.83 -10.00
CA ALA A 82 -4.59 11.63 -9.32
C ALA A 82 -5.59 10.68 -8.67
N ARG A 83 -5.87 10.86 -7.38
CA ARG A 83 -6.78 10.03 -6.61
C ARG A 83 -7.87 10.85 -5.95
N LEU A 84 -9.09 10.31 -5.98
CA LEU A 84 -10.23 10.81 -5.22
C LEU A 84 -10.90 9.69 -4.42
N TYR A 85 -11.62 10.11 -3.37
CA TYR A 85 -12.35 9.24 -2.47
C TYR A 85 -13.85 9.56 -2.53
N ASN A 86 -14.68 8.54 -2.34
CA ASN A 86 -16.14 8.64 -2.20
C ASN A 86 -16.82 9.40 -3.34
N LYS A 87 -16.24 9.33 -4.54
CA LYS A 87 -16.73 10.01 -5.76
C LYS A 87 -16.84 11.54 -5.60
N SER A 88 -16.14 12.13 -4.63
CA SER A 88 -16.08 13.56 -4.39
C SER A 88 -14.81 14.15 -5.00
N ASP A 89 -14.93 15.28 -5.69
CA ASP A 89 -13.82 16.06 -6.26
C ASP A 89 -13.38 17.23 -5.37
N SER A 90 -14.05 17.42 -4.21
CA SER A 90 -13.70 18.44 -3.21
C SER A 90 -12.23 18.40 -2.78
N VAL A 91 -11.63 17.21 -2.77
CA VAL A 91 -10.19 17.01 -2.57
C VAL A 91 -9.70 15.99 -3.59
N ILE A 92 -8.66 16.37 -4.34
CA ILE A 92 -7.95 15.49 -5.28
C ILE A 92 -6.48 15.41 -4.84
N HIS A 93 -6.01 14.20 -4.58
CA HIS A 93 -4.61 13.95 -4.22
C HIS A 93 -3.78 13.64 -5.46
N LEU A 94 -2.79 14.48 -5.76
CA LEU A 94 -1.76 14.18 -6.75
C LEU A 94 -0.58 13.50 -6.06
N GLU A 95 -0.31 12.25 -6.44
CA GLU A 95 0.67 11.38 -5.77
C GLU A 95 1.75 10.92 -6.75
N LYS A 96 2.99 10.78 -6.25
CA LYS A 96 4.11 10.10 -6.93
C LYS A 96 4.60 8.95 -6.04
N LYS A 97 4.66 7.74 -6.60
CA LYS A 97 5.33 6.59 -5.98
C LYS A 97 6.54 6.16 -6.81
#